data_AF-A0A183CZB7-F1
#
_entry.id   AF-A0A183CZB7-F1
#
_cell.length_a   1.000
_cell.length_b   1.000
_cell.length_c   1.000
_cell.angle_alpha   90.00
_cell.angle_beta   90.00
_cell.angle_gamma   90.00
#
_symmetry.space_group_name_H-M   'P 1'
#
loop_
_entity.id
_entity.type
_entity.pdbx_description
1 polymer ?
#
loop_
_entity_poly.entity_id
_entity_poly.type
_entity_poly.pdbx_seq_one_letter_code
_entity_poly.pdbx_strand_id
1 'polypeptide(L)' 'MDMDSGKASSLIKGIENAHCLTISDDGTVYVGQLGPNQIVELSLLDQK' A
#
# COMPACT_ATOMS: atom_id res chain seq x y z
N MET A 1 2.53 -10.22 -4.09
CA MET A 1 2.64 -11.68 -3.94
C MET A 1 3.69 -12.13 -4.92
N ASP A 2 4.73 -12.80 -4.43
CA ASP A 2 5.71 -13.43 -5.30
C ASP A 2 5.01 -14.57 -6.06
N MET A 3 5.03 -14.51 -7.38
CA MET A 3 4.24 -15.43 -8.22
C MET A 3 4.93 -16.78 -8.45
N ASP A 4 6.22 -16.90 -8.13
CA ASP A 4 6.97 -18.15 -8.24
C ASP A 4 6.86 -19.00 -6.97
N SER A 5 6.93 -18.36 -5.79
CA SER A 5 6.87 -19.03 -4.48
C SER A 5 5.51 -18.92 -3.79
N GLY A 6 4.59 -18.10 -4.29
CA GLY A 6 3.29 -17.82 -3.68
C GLY A 6 3.36 -17.03 -2.38
N LYS A 7 4.54 -16.56 -1.97
CA LYS A 7 4.72 -15.82 -0.72
C LYS A 7 4.14 -14.41 -0.85
N ALA A 8 3.32 -14.03 0.12
CA ALA A 8 2.82 -12.67 0.27
C ALA A 8 3.41 -12.02 1.51
N SER A 9 4.05 -10.86 1.33
CA SER A 9 4.51 -10.02 2.43
C SER A 9 3.55 -8.85 2.59
N SER A 10 3.18 -8.54 3.84
CA SER A 10 2.41 -7.33 4.14
C SER A 10 3.33 -6.13 4.03
N LEU A 11 3.04 -5.25 3.07
CA LEU A 11 3.78 -4.03 2.84
C LEU A 11 3.45 -2.97 3.91
N ILE A 12 2.18 -2.84 4.29
CA ILE A 12 1.68 -1.91 5.31
C ILE A 12 0.68 -2.63 6.20
N LYS A 13 0.66 -2.26 7.49
CA LYS A 13 -0.37 -2.68 8.46
C LYS A 13 -1.11 -1.44 8.96
N GLY A 14 -2.34 -1.61 9.46
CA GLY A 14 -3.13 -0.50 10.00
C GLY A 14 -3.92 0.30 8.94
N ILE A 15 -3.97 -0.17 7.69
CA ILE A 15 -4.91 0.37 6.71
C ILE A 15 -6.26 -0.30 6.93
N GLU A 16 -7.24 0.50 7.32
CA GLU A 16 -8.63 0.11 7.50
C GLU A 16 -9.44 0.41 6.23
N ASN A 17 -10.34 -0.49 5.86
CA ASN A 17 -11.28 -0.33 4.73
C ASN A 17 -10.62 0.22 3.44
N ALA A 18 -9.47 -0.35 3.07
CA ALA A 18 -8.79 -0.02 1.81
C ALA A 18 -9.72 -0.33 0.63
N HIS A 19 -9.96 0.66 -0.21
CA HIS A 19 -10.90 0.53 -1.33
C HIS A 19 -10.22 0.74 -2.69
N CYS A 20 -9.22 1.62 -2.75
CA CYS A 20 -8.44 1.83 -3.96
C CYS A 20 -6.96 2.07 -3.64
N LEU A 21 -6.10 1.77 -4.60
CA LEU A 21 -4.66 1.97 -4.52
C LEU A 21 -4.13 2.43 -5.88
N THR A 22 -3.19 3.39 -5.86
CA THR A 22 -2.40 3.78 -7.04
C THR A 22 -0.94 3.95 -6.65
N ILE A 23 -0.05 3.83 -7.64
CA ILE A 23 1.40 3.97 -7.47
C ILE A 23 1.87 5.06 -8.43
N SER A 24 2.59 6.04 -7.92
CA SER A 24 3.21 7.11 -8.70
C SER A 24 4.55 6.66 -9.29
N ASP A 25 5.04 7.38 -10.30
CA ASP A 25 6.29 7.08 -11.02
C ASP A 25 7.54 7.11 -10.11
N ASP A 26 7.47 7.82 -9.00
CA ASP A 26 8.52 7.90 -7.97
C ASP A 26 8.48 6.73 -6.96
N GLY A 27 7.56 5.79 -7.14
CA GLY A 27 7.36 4.65 -6.25
C GLY A 27 6.54 4.98 -5.00
N THR A 28 5.90 6.15 -4.92
CA THR A 28 4.98 6.46 -3.83
C THR A 28 3.65 5.75 -4.03
N VAL A 29 3.17 5.08 -2.99
CA VAL A 29 1.89 4.37 -2.99
C VAL A 29 0.84 5.21 -2.26
N TYR A 30 -0.30 5.39 -2.91
CA TYR A 30 -1.47 6.07 -2.34
C TYR A 30 -2.59 5.07 -2.13
N VAL A 31 -3.14 5.03 -0.92
CA VAL A 31 -4.24 4.14 -0.56
C VAL A 31 -5.44 4.94 -0.10
N GLY A 32 -6.56 4.80 -0.82
CA GLY A 32 -7.83 5.40 -0.43
C GLY A 32 -8.56 4.52 0.58
N GLN A 33 -8.83 5.07 1.76
CA GLN A 33 -9.58 4.42 2.83
C GLN A 33 -11.01 4.96 2.87
N LEU A 34 -12.02 4.09 2.81
CA LEU A 34 -13.42 4.49 3.01
C LEU A 34 -13.77 4.76 4.49
N GLY A 35 -12.94 4.28 5.40
CA GLY A 35 -12.94 4.71 6.81
C GLY A 35 -11.49 4.82 7.24
N PRO A 36 -10.99 5.99 7.68
CA PRO A 36 -11.71 7.21 8.11
C PRO A 36 -11.97 8.27 7.00
N ASN A 37 -12.12 7.87 5.73
CA ASN A 37 -12.24 8.79 4.58
C ASN A 37 -10.98 9.63 4.32
N GLN A 38 -9.83 8.96 4.25
CA GLN A 38 -8.54 9.61 4.01
C GLN A 38 -7.74 8.89 2.93
N ILE A 39 -6.72 9.56 2.42
CA ILE A 39 -5.71 8.98 1.54
C ILE A 39 -4.43 8.85 2.37
N VAL A 40 -3.86 7.63 2.42
CA VAL A 40 -2.57 7.38 3.06
C VAL A 40 -1.50 7.33 1.99
N GLU A 41 -0.45 8.14 2.17
CA GLU A 41 0.74 8.18 1.33
C GLU A 41 1.87 7.37 1.97
N LEU A 42 2.53 6.53 1.17
CA LEU A 42 3.56 5.62 1.62
C LEU A 42 4.70 5.59 0.61
N SER A 43 5.91 5.96 1.02
CA SER A 43 7.09 5.81 0.16
C SER A 43 7.64 4.38 0.26
N LEU A 44 7.81 3.72 -0.88
CA LEU A 44 8.42 2.38 -0.93
C LEU A 44 9.93 2.40 -0.65
N LEU A 45 10.56 3.58 -0.72
CA LEU A 45 12.00 3.76 -0.58
C LEU A 45 12.46 3.79 0.89
N ASP A 46 11.53 3.85 1.85
CA ASP A 46 11.83 3.99 3.28
C ASP A 46 11.79 2.66 4.08
N GLN A 47 11.71 1.50 3.40
CA GLN A 47 11.76 0.19 4.07
C GLN A 47 13.20 -0.28 4.27
N LYS A 48 13.81 0.11 5.40
CA LYS A 48 15.08 -0.42 5.88
C LYS A 48 14.91 -1.67 6.74
#